data_AF-A0A7S0UHL1-F1
#
_entry.id   AF-A0A7S0UHL1-F1
#
_cell.length_a   1.000
_cell.length_b   1.000
_cell.length_c   1.000
_cell.angle_alpha   90.00
_cell.angle_beta   90.00
_cell.angle_gamma   90.00
#
_symmetry.space_group_name_H-M   'P 1'
#
loop_
_entity.id
_entity.type
_entity.pdbx_description
1 polymer ?
#
loop_
_entity_poly.entity_id
_entity_poly.type
_entity_poly.pdbx_seq_one_letter_code
_entity_poly.pdbx_strand_id
1 'polypeptide(L)'
;VIEPVKNYVEIREGGSDSPTDIFSKLIAPPEVPGLSRPVWFTILGSIPTALGWYGYYKFSVEEELYQHELQTNPNGHVSGCGGYGTLFPFVYGVIVGFPLSLLGVPGGESILQLAGLWILAGQVNLYRRVNELCFEDEKIRDELMSGLTLPGDDLDTNGEVEPPLYAWWALLPPPLDVVVGLRQVHFLSEYWRIVRGDPYDKDIVAEELFPFISSKRFTLKEFVRKPSNWFWFTKKMKDFDNIDLLKD
;
A
#
# COMPACT_ATOMS: atom_id res chain seq x y z
N VAL A 1 1.55 20.67 -19.44
CA VAL A 1 2.53 19.86 -18.69
C VAL A 1 3.84 19.93 -19.45
N ILE A 2 4.96 20.21 -18.77
CA ILE A 2 6.29 20.22 -19.40
C ILE A 2 6.64 18.80 -19.84
N GLU A 3 7.20 18.64 -21.03
CA GLU A 3 7.39 17.34 -21.69
C GLU A 3 8.13 16.27 -20.85
N PRO A 4 9.15 16.62 -20.03
CA PRO A 4 9.74 15.67 -19.09
C PRO A 4 8.72 15.13 -18.08
N VAL A 5 7.90 16.00 -17.49
CA VAL A 5 6.86 15.59 -16.52
C VAL A 5 5.79 14.75 -17.22
N LYS A 6 5.48 15.05 -18.48
CA LYS A 6 4.54 14.22 -19.26
C LYS A 6 5.09 12.80 -19.45
N ASN A 7 6.35 12.66 -19.88
CA ASN A 7 6.97 11.36 -20.12
C ASN A 7 7.19 10.52 -18.85
N TYR A 8 7.31 11.17 -17.68
CA TYR A 8 7.44 10.51 -16.38
C TYR A 8 6.12 10.05 -15.77
N VAL A 9 5.00 10.54 -16.30
CA VAL A 9 3.67 10.32 -15.73
C VAL A 9 2.70 9.71 -16.74
N GLU A 10 3.09 9.61 -18.01
CA GLU A 10 2.41 8.79 -19.01
C GLU A 10 2.59 7.30 -18.71
N ILE A 11 1.47 6.59 -18.72
CA ILE A 11 1.41 5.15 -18.51
C ILE A 11 2.07 4.45 -19.69
N ARG A 12 2.84 3.40 -19.39
CA ARG A 12 3.44 2.52 -20.40
C ARG A 12 2.84 1.11 -20.34
N GLU A 13 2.77 0.46 -21.49
CA GLU A 13 2.47 -0.98 -21.53
C GLU A 13 3.67 -1.75 -20.96
N GLY A 14 3.41 -2.64 -20.00
CA GLY A 14 4.42 -3.54 -19.46
C GLY A 14 4.79 -4.62 -20.47
N GLY A 15 6.07 -5.05 -20.48
CA GLY A 15 6.54 -6.03 -21.46
C GLY A 15 8.05 -6.31 -21.40
N SER A 16 8.64 -6.72 -22.52
CA SER A 16 10.08 -7.05 -22.61
C SER A 16 11.00 -5.87 -22.27
N ASP A 17 10.50 -4.65 -22.41
CA ASP A 17 11.22 -3.40 -22.16
C ASP A 17 11.01 -2.88 -20.72
N SER A 18 10.22 -3.58 -19.90
CA SER A 18 10.02 -3.22 -18.50
C SER A 18 11.36 -3.30 -17.75
N PRO A 19 11.64 -2.31 -16.87
CA PRO A 19 12.88 -2.30 -16.14
C PRO A 19 12.99 -3.53 -15.23
N THR A 20 14.10 -4.24 -15.34
CA THR A 20 14.40 -5.43 -14.53
C THR A 20 15.19 -5.07 -13.27
N ASP A 21 16.01 -4.01 -13.34
CA ASP A 21 16.79 -3.49 -12.23
C ASP A 21 15.93 -2.69 -11.23
N ILE A 22 16.22 -2.85 -9.94
CA ILE A 22 15.44 -2.28 -8.82
C ILE A 22 15.43 -0.74 -8.86
N PHE A 23 16.57 -0.10 -9.17
CA PHE A 23 16.63 1.36 -9.28
C PHE A 23 15.79 1.86 -10.45
N SER A 24 15.81 1.13 -11.56
CA SER A 24 15.04 1.48 -12.75
C SER A 24 13.54 1.28 -12.54
N LYS A 25 13.10 0.18 -11.89
CA LYS A 25 11.69 -0.06 -11.51
C LYS A 25 11.12 1.05 -10.63
N LEU A 26 11.98 1.67 -9.82
CA LEU A 26 11.57 2.68 -8.86
C LEU A 26 11.25 4.03 -9.52
N ILE A 27 12.10 4.48 -10.44
CA ILE A 27 11.90 5.75 -11.17
C ILE A 27 11.03 5.57 -12.41
N ALA A 28 10.63 4.34 -12.71
CA ALA A 28 9.81 4.02 -13.85
C ALA A 28 8.43 4.65 -13.70
N PRO A 29 7.90 5.21 -14.80
CA PRO A 29 6.53 5.69 -14.83
C PRO A 29 5.56 4.54 -14.51
N PRO A 30 4.29 4.87 -14.20
CA PRO A 30 3.23 3.87 -14.06
C PRO A 30 3.19 2.91 -15.27
N GLU A 31 3.05 1.61 -15.02
CA GLU A 31 2.93 0.59 -16.07
C GLU A 31 1.65 -0.25 -15.89
N VAL A 32 1.13 -0.83 -16.98
CA VAL A 32 0.06 -1.84 -16.91
C VAL A 32 0.50 -3.11 -17.63
N PRO A 33 0.53 -4.30 -16.96
CA PRO A 33 0.29 -4.55 -15.53
C PRO A 33 1.22 -3.72 -14.62
N GLY A 34 0.87 -3.46 -13.35
CA GLY A 34 1.68 -2.61 -12.44
C GLY A 34 3.08 -3.17 -12.13
N LEU A 35 3.99 -2.33 -11.63
CA LEU A 35 5.36 -2.71 -11.30
C LEU A 35 5.49 -3.26 -9.87
N SER A 36 6.26 -4.33 -9.69
CA SER A 36 6.63 -4.86 -8.37
C SER A 36 7.64 -3.92 -7.67
N ARG A 37 7.18 -3.09 -6.74
CA ARG A 37 8.02 -2.13 -5.99
C ARG A 37 8.18 -2.58 -4.53
N PRO A 38 9.37 -3.07 -4.10
CA PRO A 38 9.54 -3.61 -2.75
C PRO A 38 9.51 -2.52 -1.66
N VAL A 39 9.17 -2.93 -0.44
CA VAL A 39 8.92 -2.03 0.71
C VAL A 39 10.19 -1.30 1.13
N TRP A 40 11.31 -2.01 1.24
CA TRP A 40 12.58 -1.44 1.70
C TRP A 40 13.01 -0.22 0.88
N PHE A 41 12.74 -0.26 -0.42
CA PHE A 41 13.14 0.79 -1.34
C PHE A 41 12.22 2.01 -1.28
N THR A 42 10.91 1.78 -1.06
CA THR A 42 9.94 2.85 -0.79
C THR A 42 10.30 3.62 0.50
N ILE A 43 10.72 2.91 1.55
CA ILE A 43 11.20 3.53 2.79
C ILE A 43 12.46 4.37 2.54
N LEU A 44 13.48 3.79 1.89
CA LEU A 44 14.73 4.48 1.58
C LEU A 44 14.53 5.74 0.74
N GLY A 45 13.60 5.74 -0.22
CA GLY A 45 13.26 6.93 -1.01
C GLY A 45 12.56 8.01 -0.18
N SER A 46 11.70 7.63 0.75
CA SER A 46 10.85 8.56 1.52
C SER A 46 11.58 9.38 2.59
N ILE A 47 12.61 8.81 3.23
CA ILE A 47 13.38 9.49 4.29
C ILE A 47 14.15 10.72 3.77
N PRO A 48 15.01 10.62 2.73
CA PRO A 48 15.77 11.75 2.23
C PRO A 48 14.91 12.77 1.47
N THR A 49 13.73 12.36 0.97
CA THR A 49 12.82 13.23 0.21
C THR A 49 11.70 13.84 1.04
N ALA A 50 11.77 13.74 2.38
CA ALA A 50 10.75 14.25 3.31
C ALA A 50 9.33 13.81 2.92
N LEU A 51 9.15 12.52 2.67
CA LEU A 51 7.90 11.87 2.23
C LEU A 51 7.46 12.20 0.78
N GLY A 52 8.21 13.00 0.03
CA GLY A 52 7.93 13.25 -1.39
C GLY A 52 7.86 11.97 -2.22
N TRP A 53 8.76 11.02 -1.93
CA TRP A 53 8.74 9.70 -2.55
C TRP A 53 7.48 8.90 -2.22
N TYR A 54 7.00 8.99 -0.98
CA TYR A 54 5.79 8.30 -0.55
C TYR A 54 4.56 8.83 -1.30
N GLY A 55 4.52 10.14 -1.57
CA GLY A 55 3.52 10.73 -2.46
C GLY A 55 3.59 10.19 -3.89
N TYR A 56 4.80 10.10 -4.48
CA TYR A 56 5.00 9.52 -5.82
C TYR A 56 4.63 8.04 -5.89
N TYR A 57 4.93 7.27 -4.86
CA TYR A 57 4.50 5.88 -4.75
C TYR A 57 2.97 5.77 -4.73
N LYS A 58 2.28 6.55 -3.88
CA LYS A 58 0.80 6.57 -3.87
C LYS A 58 0.23 6.97 -5.22
N PHE A 59 0.85 7.95 -5.87
CA PHE A 59 0.46 8.38 -7.21
C PHE A 59 0.50 7.20 -8.18
N SER A 60 1.65 6.52 -8.25
CA SER A 60 1.89 5.45 -9.21
C SER A 60 0.94 4.27 -8.97
N VAL A 61 0.76 3.86 -7.71
CA VAL A 61 -0.14 2.75 -7.35
C VAL A 61 -1.60 3.06 -7.67
N GLU A 62 -2.09 4.24 -7.31
CA GLU A 62 -3.46 4.65 -7.63
C GLU A 62 -3.71 4.70 -9.13
N GLU A 63 -2.74 5.19 -9.89
CA GLU A 63 -2.83 5.27 -11.35
C GLU A 63 -2.77 3.88 -11.99
N GLU A 64 -1.82 3.01 -11.60
CA GLU A 64 -1.71 1.64 -12.11
C GLU A 64 -2.99 0.84 -11.87
N LEU A 65 -3.56 0.92 -10.66
CA LEU A 65 -4.81 0.24 -10.34
C LEU A 65 -6.00 0.82 -11.11
N TYR A 66 -6.07 2.15 -11.24
CA TYR A 66 -7.15 2.81 -11.97
C TYR A 66 -7.16 2.40 -13.45
N GLN A 67 -5.98 2.35 -14.06
CA GLN A 67 -5.84 1.96 -15.46
C GLN A 67 -6.03 0.47 -15.67
N HIS A 68 -5.55 -0.36 -14.73
CA HIS A 68 -5.84 -1.79 -14.73
C HIS A 68 -7.36 -2.03 -14.71
N GLU A 69 -8.10 -1.41 -13.78
CA GLU A 69 -9.56 -1.50 -13.72
C GLU A 69 -10.25 -1.02 -15.01
N LEU A 70 -9.77 0.07 -15.63
CA LEU A 70 -10.31 0.54 -16.91
C LEU A 70 -10.14 -0.48 -18.05
N GLN A 71 -9.03 -1.23 -18.04
CA GLN A 71 -8.71 -2.19 -19.09
C GLN A 71 -9.36 -3.56 -18.85
N THR A 72 -9.49 -3.98 -17.59
CA THR A 72 -9.98 -5.31 -17.23
C THR A 72 -11.48 -5.35 -16.95
N ASN A 73 -12.12 -4.26 -16.51
CA ASN A 73 -13.54 -4.28 -16.19
C ASN A 73 -14.41 -4.12 -17.44
N PRO A 74 -15.18 -5.15 -17.85
CA PRO A 74 -16.03 -5.10 -19.05
C PRO A 74 -17.19 -4.09 -18.94
N ASN A 75 -17.54 -3.68 -17.71
CA ASN A 75 -18.59 -2.71 -17.44
C ASN A 75 -18.06 -1.25 -17.36
N GLY A 76 -16.75 -1.03 -17.51
CA GLY A 76 -16.10 0.28 -17.37
C GLY A 76 -16.20 0.89 -15.97
N HIS A 77 -16.52 0.07 -14.96
CA HIS A 77 -16.59 0.52 -13.58
C HIS A 77 -15.19 0.73 -13.01
N VAL A 78 -14.94 1.89 -12.42
CA VAL A 78 -13.70 2.25 -11.75
C VAL A 78 -14.01 2.65 -10.32
N SER A 79 -13.24 2.12 -9.39
CA SER A 79 -13.43 2.32 -7.96
C SER A 79 -12.59 3.46 -7.39
N GLY A 80 -11.54 3.88 -8.11
CA GLY A 80 -10.64 4.98 -7.74
C GLY A 80 -10.75 6.22 -8.63
N CYS A 81 -10.06 7.29 -8.23
CA CYS A 81 -9.95 8.52 -9.00
C CYS A 81 -8.60 8.66 -9.74
N GLY A 82 -7.78 7.59 -9.76
CA GLY A 82 -6.42 7.61 -10.26
C GLY A 82 -5.46 8.41 -9.37
N GLY A 83 -4.17 8.33 -9.67
CA GLY A 83 -3.13 9.03 -8.90
C GLY A 83 -3.33 10.54 -8.96
N TYR A 84 -3.74 11.04 -10.12
CA TYR A 84 -4.06 12.45 -10.32
C TYR A 84 -5.27 12.90 -9.51
N GLY A 85 -6.39 12.16 -9.56
CA GLY A 85 -7.61 12.53 -8.84
C GLY A 85 -7.45 12.43 -7.33
N THR A 86 -6.59 11.54 -6.83
CA THR A 86 -6.34 11.42 -5.39
C THR A 86 -5.37 12.48 -4.88
N LEU A 87 -4.22 12.69 -5.52
CA LEU A 87 -3.17 13.56 -4.96
C LEU A 87 -3.31 15.03 -5.36
N PHE A 88 -3.84 15.35 -6.54
CA PHE A 88 -3.94 16.75 -6.97
C PHE A 88 -4.85 17.58 -6.04
N PRO A 89 -6.08 17.15 -5.69
CA PRO A 89 -6.92 17.89 -4.75
C PRO A 89 -6.30 18.02 -3.36
N PHE A 90 -5.58 16.98 -2.91
CA PHE A 90 -4.87 17.02 -1.63
C PHE A 90 -3.76 18.08 -1.63
N VAL A 91 -2.84 18.02 -2.59
CA VAL A 91 -1.71 18.97 -2.69
C VAL A 91 -2.22 20.39 -2.89
N TYR A 92 -3.22 20.57 -3.75
CA TYR A 92 -3.86 21.88 -3.95
C TYR A 92 -4.49 22.40 -2.65
N GLY A 93 -5.23 21.55 -1.94
CA GLY A 93 -5.82 21.88 -0.65
C GLY A 93 -4.78 22.26 0.40
N VAL A 94 -3.63 21.60 0.43
CA VAL A 94 -2.52 21.97 1.34
C VAL A 94 -1.89 23.30 0.93
N ILE A 95 -1.54 23.48 -0.35
CA ILE A 95 -0.88 24.71 -0.85
C ILE A 95 -1.78 25.94 -0.68
N VAL A 96 -3.10 25.80 -0.81
CA VAL A 96 -4.05 26.90 -0.63
C VAL A 96 -4.44 27.04 0.84
N GLY A 97 -4.79 25.95 1.51
CA GLY A 97 -5.28 25.95 2.88
C GLY A 97 -4.23 26.37 3.91
N PHE A 98 -2.96 25.96 3.72
CA PHE A 98 -1.90 26.25 4.70
C PHE A 98 -1.57 27.76 4.78
N PRO A 99 -1.30 28.47 3.67
CA PRO A 99 -1.12 29.92 3.72
C PRO A 99 -2.35 30.67 4.20
N LEU A 100 -3.56 30.27 3.77
CA LEU A 100 -4.80 30.91 4.23
C LEU A 100 -5.00 30.74 5.74
N SER A 101 -4.68 29.56 6.28
CA SER A 101 -4.73 29.28 7.71
C SER A 101 -3.69 30.10 8.47
N LEU A 102 -2.45 30.18 7.99
CA LEU A 102 -1.39 31.00 8.59
C LEU A 102 -1.71 32.50 8.60
N LEU A 103 -2.40 32.99 7.57
CA LEU A 103 -2.84 34.39 7.45
C LEU A 103 -4.15 34.68 8.20
N GLY A 104 -4.75 33.69 8.87
CA GLY A 104 -6.00 33.85 9.61
C GLY A 104 -7.22 34.09 8.72
N VAL A 105 -7.15 33.73 7.44
CA VAL A 105 -8.27 33.90 6.50
C VAL A 105 -9.35 32.85 6.84
N PRO A 106 -10.63 33.27 7.01
CA PRO A 106 -11.72 32.34 7.25
C PRO A 106 -11.80 31.26 6.17
N GLY A 107 -11.82 29.99 6.57
CA GLY A 107 -11.89 28.84 5.66
C GLY A 107 -10.55 28.18 5.33
N GLY A 108 -9.39 28.77 5.66
CA GLY A 108 -8.09 28.13 5.45
C GLY A 108 -7.95 26.79 6.17
N GLU A 109 -8.38 26.73 7.44
CA GLU A 109 -8.39 25.49 8.22
C GLU A 109 -9.37 24.44 7.66
N SER A 110 -10.56 24.87 7.21
CA SER A 110 -11.54 23.95 6.60
C SER A 110 -11.00 23.32 5.31
N ILE A 111 -10.27 24.08 4.49
CA ILE A 111 -9.61 23.55 3.28
C ILE A 111 -8.56 22.50 3.66
N LEU A 112 -7.76 22.74 4.71
CA LEU A 112 -6.79 21.77 5.21
C LEU A 112 -7.47 20.49 5.73
N GLN A 113 -8.56 20.63 6.48
CA GLN A 113 -9.33 19.48 6.99
C GLN A 113 -9.94 18.68 5.84
N LEU A 114 -10.48 19.33 4.81
CA LEU A 114 -11.01 18.67 3.62
C LEU A 114 -9.92 17.95 2.82
N ALA A 115 -8.73 18.55 2.70
CA ALA A 115 -7.59 17.89 2.07
C ALA A 115 -7.18 16.63 2.86
N GLY A 116 -7.11 16.73 4.19
CA GLY A 116 -6.86 15.60 5.08
C GLY A 116 -7.91 14.49 4.95
N LEU A 117 -9.20 14.86 4.92
CA LEU A 117 -10.29 13.90 4.74
C LEU A 117 -10.22 13.22 3.37
N TRP A 118 -9.89 13.97 2.32
CA TRP A 118 -9.76 13.44 0.96
C TRP A 118 -8.66 12.39 0.84
N ILE A 119 -7.47 12.69 1.38
CA ILE A 119 -6.36 11.73 1.32
C ILE A 119 -6.61 10.50 2.19
N LEU A 120 -7.33 10.64 3.32
CA LEU A 120 -7.75 9.51 4.15
C LEU A 120 -8.80 8.65 3.45
N ALA A 121 -9.80 9.26 2.82
CA ALA A 121 -10.80 8.54 2.04
C ALA A 121 -10.15 7.76 0.88
N GLY A 122 -9.21 8.40 0.17
CA GLY A 122 -8.39 7.75 -0.84
C GLY A 122 -7.61 6.57 -0.26
N GLN A 123 -6.97 6.72 0.90
CA GLN A 123 -6.24 5.64 1.56
C GLN A 123 -7.11 4.44 1.92
N VAL A 124 -8.29 4.68 2.50
CA VAL A 124 -9.25 3.61 2.84
C VAL A 124 -9.70 2.87 1.58
N ASN A 125 -10.01 3.62 0.52
CA ASN A 125 -10.41 3.03 -0.76
C ASN A 125 -9.28 2.19 -1.36
N LEU A 126 -8.05 2.70 -1.33
CA LEU A 126 -6.89 2.02 -1.85
C LEU A 126 -6.62 0.68 -1.14
N TYR A 127 -6.74 0.65 0.19
CA TYR A 127 -6.62 -0.60 0.95
C TYR A 127 -7.68 -1.64 0.54
N ARG A 128 -8.92 -1.20 0.29
CA ARG A 128 -9.99 -2.10 -0.19
C ARG A 128 -9.68 -2.65 -1.57
N ARG A 129 -9.23 -1.79 -2.49
CA ARG A 129 -8.89 -2.18 -3.87
C ARG A 129 -7.75 -3.18 -3.92
N VAL A 130 -6.71 -2.98 -3.11
CA VAL A 130 -5.61 -3.96 -3.02
C VAL A 130 -6.10 -5.30 -2.47
N ASN A 131 -6.98 -5.30 -1.45
CA ASN A 131 -7.59 -6.55 -0.98
C ASN A 131 -8.41 -7.24 -2.06
N GLU A 132 -9.27 -6.50 -2.75
CA GLU A 132 -10.10 -7.04 -3.84
C GLU A 132 -9.20 -7.66 -4.92
N LEU A 133 -8.14 -6.96 -5.33
CA LEU A 133 -7.20 -7.43 -6.34
C LEU A 133 -6.45 -8.70 -5.92
N CYS A 134 -5.97 -8.77 -4.67
CA CYS A 134 -5.28 -9.95 -4.15
C CYS A 134 -6.22 -11.17 -3.96
N PHE A 135 -7.54 -10.97 -3.96
CA PHE A 135 -8.53 -12.01 -3.62
C PHE A 135 -9.51 -12.32 -4.76
N GLU A 136 -9.42 -11.60 -5.88
CA GLU A 136 -10.25 -11.81 -7.06
C GLU A 136 -9.90 -13.12 -7.79
N ASP A 137 -8.61 -13.41 -7.97
CA ASP A 137 -8.14 -14.65 -8.61
C ASP A 137 -7.64 -15.64 -7.56
N GLU A 138 -8.32 -16.79 -7.47
CA GLU A 138 -8.00 -17.88 -6.56
C GLU A 138 -6.56 -18.41 -6.74
N LYS A 139 -6.05 -18.49 -7.98
CA LYS A 139 -4.68 -18.96 -8.22
C LYS A 139 -3.64 -17.97 -7.71
N ILE A 140 -3.86 -16.68 -7.96
CA ILE A 140 -2.96 -15.62 -7.50
C ILE A 140 -2.98 -15.57 -5.98
N ARG A 141 -4.17 -15.65 -5.37
CA ARG A 141 -4.34 -15.70 -3.91
C ARG A 141 -3.57 -16.88 -3.32
N ASP A 142 -3.74 -18.08 -3.86
CA ASP A 142 -3.10 -19.27 -3.33
C ASP A 142 -1.56 -19.20 -3.47
N GLU A 143 -1.05 -18.69 -4.60
CA GLU A 143 0.38 -18.47 -4.81
C GLU A 143 0.94 -17.41 -3.83
N LEU A 144 0.25 -16.28 -3.70
CA LEU A 144 0.58 -15.19 -2.77
C LEU A 144 0.64 -15.72 -1.33
N MET A 145 -0.37 -16.47 -0.90
CA MET A 145 -0.43 -17.03 0.46
C MET A 145 0.59 -18.15 0.69
N SER A 146 1.01 -18.87 -0.36
CA SER A 146 2.07 -19.89 -0.24
C SER A 146 3.46 -19.29 -0.05
N GLY A 147 3.71 -18.09 -0.57
CA GLY A 147 4.99 -17.38 -0.49
C GLY A 147 5.23 -16.65 0.84
N LEU A 148 4.20 -16.43 1.65
CA LEU A 148 4.31 -15.68 2.91
C LEU A 148 4.99 -16.51 4.01
N THR A 149 5.98 -15.92 4.65
CA THR A 149 6.98 -16.62 5.48
C THR A 149 6.62 -16.80 6.96
N LEU A 150 5.39 -16.48 7.39
CA LEU A 150 5.01 -16.48 8.81
C LEU A 150 3.80 -17.33 9.17
N PRO A 151 3.76 -17.86 10.42
CA PRO A 151 2.62 -18.61 10.94
C PRO A 151 1.44 -17.68 11.26
N GLY A 152 0.31 -17.97 10.64
CA GLY A 152 -1.01 -17.41 10.92
C GLY A 152 -2.04 -18.25 10.19
N ASP A 153 -3.19 -18.51 10.83
CA ASP A 153 -4.33 -19.09 10.12
C ASP A 153 -4.78 -18.08 9.06
N ASP A 154 -4.85 -18.57 7.82
CA ASP A 154 -5.45 -17.89 6.68
C ASP A 154 -6.96 -17.71 6.86
N LEU A 155 -7.56 -18.50 7.75
CA LEU A 155 -8.99 -18.53 8.03
C LEU A 155 -9.38 -17.64 9.22
N ASP A 156 -10.47 -16.91 9.07
CA ASP A 156 -11.16 -16.19 10.15
C ASP A 156 -11.88 -17.18 11.09
N THR A 157 -12.55 -16.65 12.12
CA THR A 157 -13.36 -17.45 13.06
C THR A 157 -14.51 -18.22 12.39
N ASN A 158 -14.86 -17.89 11.16
CA ASN A 158 -15.93 -18.49 10.38
C ASN A 158 -15.41 -19.44 9.27
N GLY A 159 -14.08 -19.58 9.11
CA GLY A 159 -13.48 -20.41 8.07
C GLY A 159 -13.35 -19.72 6.70
N GLU A 160 -13.34 -18.38 6.65
CA GLU A 160 -13.14 -17.59 5.43
C GLU A 160 -11.74 -16.97 5.37
N VAL A 161 -11.17 -16.81 4.17
CA VAL A 161 -9.83 -16.23 4.00
C VAL A 161 -9.87 -14.74 4.32
N GLU A 162 -9.14 -14.29 5.33
CA GLU A 162 -9.13 -12.87 5.70
C GLU A 162 -8.29 -12.01 4.74
N PRO A 163 -8.76 -10.80 4.39
CA PRO A 163 -7.98 -9.87 3.59
C PRO A 163 -6.76 -9.34 4.37
N PRO A 164 -5.62 -9.10 3.70
CA PRO A 164 -4.36 -8.76 4.34
C PRO A 164 -4.32 -7.35 4.91
N LEU A 165 -5.18 -6.45 4.42
CA LEU A 165 -5.24 -5.05 4.82
C LEU A 165 -6.57 -4.72 5.50
N TYR A 166 -6.53 -4.29 6.76
CA TYR A 166 -7.73 -3.79 7.42
C TYR A 166 -7.92 -2.30 7.09
N ALA A 167 -8.77 -2.00 6.10
CA ALA A 167 -8.92 -0.64 5.58
C ALA A 167 -9.23 0.42 6.67
N TRP A 168 -9.94 0.04 7.73
CA TRP A 168 -10.27 0.92 8.85
C TRP A 168 -9.05 1.36 9.67
N TRP A 169 -7.91 0.68 9.59
CA TRP A 169 -6.67 1.10 10.25
C TRP A 169 -6.09 2.38 9.66
N ALA A 170 -6.53 2.81 8.46
CA ALA A 170 -6.18 4.12 7.93
C ALA A 170 -6.64 5.27 8.85
N LEU A 171 -7.64 5.03 9.71
CA LEU A 171 -8.18 5.99 10.67
C LEU A 171 -7.42 5.99 12.01
N LEU A 172 -6.53 5.02 12.22
CA LEU A 172 -5.76 4.95 13.47
C LEU A 172 -4.62 5.97 13.44
N PRO A 173 -4.24 6.52 14.60
CA PRO A 173 -3.11 7.43 14.68
C PRO A 173 -1.79 6.68 14.37
N PRO A 174 -0.77 7.41 13.88
CA PRO A 174 0.58 6.88 13.81
C PRO A 174 1.03 6.30 15.16
N PRO A 175 1.69 5.13 15.18
CA PRO A 175 2.28 4.41 14.03
C PRO A 175 1.40 3.31 13.40
N LEU A 176 0.13 3.16 13.80
CA LEU A 176 -0.70 2.01 13.40
C LEU A 176 -1.16 2.09 11.92
N ASP A 177 -1.35 3.30 11.39
CA ASP A 177 -1.63 3.52 9.97
C ASP A 177 -0.46 3.11 9.07
N VAL A 178 0.78 3.35 9.52
CA VAL A 178 2.02 2.97 8.82
C VAL A 178 2.12 1.46 8.68
N VAL A 179 1.71 0.69 9.68
CA VAL A 179 1.71 -0.79 9.62
C VAL A 179 0.93 -1.30 8.42
N VAL A 180 -0.29 -0.81 8.22
CA VAL A 180 -1.13 -1.22 7.09
C VAL A 180 -0.62 -0.66 5.77
N GLY A 181 -0.04 0.55 5.79
CA GLY A 181 0.63 1.12 4.61
C GLY A 181 1.79 0.25 4.12
N LEU A 182 2.64 -0.25 5.03
CA LEU A 182 3.77 -1.13 4.69
C LEU A 182 3.29 -2.49 4.17
N ARG A 183 2.26 -3.08 4.80
CA ARG A 183 1.61 -4.29 4.29
C ARG A 183 1.06 -4.06 2.88
N GLN A 184 0.38 -2.95 2.64
CA GLN A 184 -0.18 -2.64 1.32
C GLN A 184 0.91 -2.67 0.24
N VAL A 185 2.07 -2.06 0.52
CA VAL A 185 3.19 -2.04 -0.42
C VAL A 185 3.70 -3.45 -0.72
N HIS A 186 3.87 -4.27 0.31
CA HIS A 186 4.34 -5.65 0.15
C HIS A 186 3.37 -6.50 -0.68
N PHE A 187 2.10 -6.55 -0.30
CA PHE A 187 1.09 -7.38 -0.96
C PHE A 187 0.86 -6.96 -2.41
N LEU A 188 0.87 -5.66 -2.69
CA LEU A 188 0.75 -5.17 -4.07
C LEU A 188 2.00 -5.50 -4.90
N SER A 189 3.20 -5.39 -4.33
CA SER A 189 4.43 -5.76 -5.01
C SER A 189 4.44 -7.24 -5.39
N GLU A 190 4.04 -8.11 -4.46
CA GLU A 190 3.94 -9.56 -4.71
C GLU A 190 2.86 -9.91 -5.72
N TYR A 191 1.70 -9.24 -5.67
CA TYR A 191 0.65 -9.42 -6.66
C TYR A 191 1.18 -9.15 -8.08
N TRP A 192 1.84 -8.00 -8.29
CA TRP A 192 2.37 -7.66 -9.61
C TRP A 192 3.51 -8.58 -10.05
N ARG A 193 4.32 -9.07 -9.11
CA ARG A 193 5.35 -10.07 -9.39
C ARG A 193 4.73 -11.35 -9.96
N ILE A 194 3.68 -11.87 -9.33
CA ILE A 194 2.97 -13.07 -9.77
C ILE A 194 2.34 -12.85 -11.14
N VAL A 195 1.62 -11.75 -11.33
CA VAL A 195 0.95 -11.40 -12.60
C VAL A 195 1.94 -11.29 -13.76
N ARG A 196 3.13 -10.73 -13.51
CA ARG A 196 4.19 -10.59 -14.53
C ARG A 196 5.04 -11.85 -14.70
N GLY A 197 4.96 -12.82 -13.79
CA GLY A 197 5.86 -13.98 -13.76
C GLY A 197 7.31 -13.62 -13.42
N ASP A 198 7.52 -12.50 -12.72
CA ASP A 198 8.84 -12.04 -12.30
C ASP A 198 9.45 -13.00 -11.26
N PRO A 199 10.79 -13.17 -11.26
CA PRO A 199 11.45 -14.00 -10.25
C PRO A 199 11.23 -13.42 -8.85
N TYR A 200 11.12 -14.32 -7.88
CA TYR A 200 11.02 -13.94 -6.47
C TYR A 200 12.27 -13.19 -6.01
N ASP A 201 12.08 -11.96 -5.54
CA ASP A 201 13.11 -11.13 -4.93
C ASP A 201 12.74 -10.87 -3.47
N LYS A 202 13.63 -11.26 -2.56
CA LYS A 202 13.35 -11.29 -1.14
C LYS A 202 13.30 -9.87 -0.58
N ASP A 203 12.17 -9.47 0.00
CA ASP A 203 12.06 -8.19 0.69
C ASP A 203 12.59 -8.29 2.12
N ILE A 204 13.86 -7.94 2.31
CA ILE A 204 14.54 -7.97 3.62
C ILE A 204 13.77 -7.15 4.68
N VAL A 205 13.14 -6.05 4.29
CA VAL A 205 12.37 -5.23 5.25
C VAL A 205 11.11 -5.97 5.67
N ALA A 206 10.37 -6.53 4.70
CA ALA A 206 9.12 -7.21 4.99
C ALA A 206 9.31 -8.55 5.73
N GLU A 207 10.34 -9.30 5.40
CA GLU A 207 10.49 -10.69 5.88
C GLU A 207 11.47 -10.84 7.05
N GLU A 208 12.51 -10.01 7.10
CA GLU A 208 13.54 -10.12 8.14
C GLU A 208 13.38 -9.06 9.22
N LEU A 209 13.29 -7.79 8.82
CA LEU A 209 13.32 -6.65 9.75
C LEU A 209 11.99 -6.42 10.45
N PHE A 210 10.88 -6.52 9.72
CA PHE A 210 9.52 -6.25 10.22
C PHE A 210 8.56 -7.36 9.75
N PRO A 211 8.63 -8.55 10.36
CA PRO A 211 7.93 -9.74 9.88
C PRO A 211 6.42 -9.53 9.72
N PHE A 212 5.78 -8.69 10.56
CA PHE A 212 4.36 -8.37 10.43
C PHE A 212 3.96 -7.86 9.04
N ILE A 213 4.88 -7.36 8.21
CA ILE A 213 4.58 -6.87 6.86
C ILE A 213 4.20 -8.04 5.93
N SER A 214 4.94 -9.16 5.98
CA SER A 214 4.69 -10.35 5.17
C SER A 214 3.82 -11.41 5.87
N SER A 215 3.19 -11.08 6.99
CA SER A 215 2.30 -12.03 7.68
C SER A 215 1.00 -12.23 6.90
N LYS A 216 0.54 -13.50 6.79
CA LYS A 216 -0.76 -13.86 6.19
C LYS A 216 -1.91 -13.05 6.79
N ARG A 217 -1.93 -12.99 8.12
CA ARG A 217 -2.91 -12.26 8.92
C ARG A 217 -2.20 -11.36 9.94
N PHE A 218 -2.75 -10.17 10.18
CA PHE A 218 -2.21 -9.25 11.19
C PHE A 218 -3.28 -8.33 11.79
N THR A 219 -4.09 -8.88 12.69
CA THR A 219 -5.15 -8.13 13.40
C THR A 219 -4.59 -7.19 14.48
N LEU A 220 -5.43 -6.30 15.01
CA LEU A 220 -5.04 -5.42 16.13
C LEU A 220 -4.77 -6.27 17.39
N LYS A 221 -5.51 -7.37 17.56
CA LYS A 221 -5.25 -8.35 18.61
C LYS A 221 -3.89 -9.01 18.43
N GLU A 222 -3.54 -9.43 17.20
CA GLU A 222 -2.23 -10.03 16.90
C GLU A 222 -1.08 -9.04 17.04
N PHE A 223 -1.30 -7.77 16.67
CA PHE A 223 -0.37 -6.70 16.97
C PHE A 223 -0.07 -6.70 18.47
N VAL A 224 -1.08 -6.64 19.34
CA VAL A 224 -0.85 -6.63 20.80
C VAL A 224 -0.28 -7.95 21.33
N ARG A 225 -0.67 -9.10 20.76
CA ARG A 225 -0.35 -10.43 21.29
C ARG A 225 0.99 -11.01 20.86
N LYS A 226 1.43 -10.69 19.64
CA LYS A 226 2.60 -11.30 19.01
C LYS A 226 3.71 -10.26 18.83
N PRO A 227 4.33 -9.75 19.91
CA PRO A 227 5.46 -8.85 19.80
C PRO A 227 6.63 -9.52 19.05
N SER A 228 6.71 -10.85 19.03
CA SER A 228 7.66 -11.61 18.22
C SER A 228 7.62 -11.26 16.73
N ASN A 229 6.48 -10.79 16.22
CA ASN A 229 6.27 -10.45 14.82
C ASN A 229 6.58 -8.99 14.48
N TRP A 230 6.88 -8.14 15.48
CA TRP A 230 7.03 -6.70 15.23
C TRP A 230 8.36 -6.35 14.56
N PHE A 231 9.46 -6.84 15.13
CA PHE A 231 10.81 -6.49 14.69
C PHE A 231 11.72 -7.71 14.73
N TRP A 232 12.81 -7.67 13.96
CA TRP A 232 13.83 -8.72 13.98
C TRP A 232 14.40 -8.99 15.38
N PHE A 233 14.53 -7.96 16.22
CA PHE A 233 15.05 -8.10 17.59
C PHE A 233 14.00 -8.57 18.60
N THR A 234 12.70 -8.46 18.27
CA THR A 234 11.62 -8.94 19.14
C THR A 234 11.25 -10.39 18.89
N LYS A 235 11.79 -11.05 17.84
CA LYS A 235 11.55 -12.48 17.52
C LYS A 235 11.72 -13.47 18.68
N LYS A 236 12.48 -13.12 19.71
CA LYS A 236 12.72 -13.96 20.90
C LYS A 236 11.82 -13.63 22.09
N MET A 237 10.97 -12.61 21.97
CA MET A 237 10.01 -12.24 23.02
C MET A 237 8.91 -13.29 23.10
N LYS A 238 8.40 -13.54 24.30
CA LYS A 238 7.28 -14.45 24.50
C LYS A 238 6.00 -13.77 24.06
N ASP A 239 5.22 -14.47 23.24
CA ASP A 239 3.90 -14.03 22.84
C ASP A 239 2.90 -14.21 23.98
N PHE A 240 1.86 -13.38 23.98
CA PHE A 240 0.85 -13.30 25.03
C PHE A 240 -0.33 -14.26 24.80
N ASP A 241 -0.04 -15.47 24.30
CA ASP A 241 -1.05 -16.48 23.90
C ASP A 241 -1.91 -16.99 25.08
N ASN A 242 -1.43 -16.80 26.31
CA ASN A 242 -2.07 -17.30 27.54
C ASN A 242 -3.08 -16.32 28.17
N ILE A 243 -3.38 -15.18 27.54
CA ILE A 243 -4.35 -14.20 28.08
C ILE A 243 -5.74 -14.49 27.52
N ASP A 244 -6.59 -15.13 28.34
CA ASP A 244 -7.96 -15.52 28.01
C ASP A 244 -8.87 -14.35 27.59
N LEU A 245 -8.60 -13.14 28.09
CA LEU A 245 -9.43 -11.95 27.85
C LEU A 245 -9.39 -11.44 26.40
N LEU A 246 -8.52 -12.00 25.56
CA LEU A 246 -8.34 -11.62 24.16
C LEU A 246 -8.71 -12.77 23.19
N LYS A 247 -9.13 -13.95 23.68
CA LYS A 247 -9.47 -15.10 22.82
C LYS A 247 -10.68 -14.74 21.94
N ASP A 248 -10.75 -15.37 20.77
CA ASP A 248 -11.77 -15.09 19.76
C ASP A 248 -13.18 -15.46 20.23
#